data_AF-A0A836S5U6-F1
#
_entry.id   AF-A0A836S5U6-F1
#
_cell.length_a   1.000
_cell.length_b   1.000
_cell.length_c   1.000
_cell.angle_alpha   90.00
_cell.angle_beta   90.00
_cell.angle_gamma   90.00
#
_symmetry.space_group_name_H-M   'P 1'
#
loop_
_entity.id
_entity.type
_entity.pdbx_description
1 polymer ?
#
loop_
_entity_poly.entity_id
_entity_poly.type
_entity_poly.pdbx_seq_one_letter_code
_entity_poly.pdbx_strand_id
1 'polypeptide(L)'
;MFVAAFYFLHTFAYQGMGILDGGNANLATQLWISARYLESTSLLMASLFALKGRQISPYLLFTVYLCLFIVVLLAIFWLRIFPITYVEGSGLTRFKVSSEFIISARYLVY
;
A
#
# COMPACT_ATOMS: atom_id res chain seq x y z
N MET A 1 -6.65 5.22 -9.08
CA MET A 1 -5.67 4.64 -10.03
C MET A 1 -4.57 3.87 -9.31
N PHE A 2 -3.68 4.52 -8.56
CA PHE A 2 -2.50 3.87 -7.96
C PHE A 2 -2.82 2.76 -6.94
N VAL A 3 -3.90 2.90 -6.17
CA VAL A 3 -4.40 1.82 -5.30
C VAL A 3 -4.70 0.55 -6.11
N ALA A 4 -5.42 0.69 -7.23
CA ALA A 4 -5.73 -0.44 -8.12
C ALA A 4 -4.47 -1.02 -8.77
N ALA A 5 -3.48 -0.18 -9.12
CA ALA A 5 -2.20 -0.65 -9.64
C ALA A 5 -1.45 -1.52 -8.60
N PHE A 6 -1.44 -1.13 -7.32
CA PHE A 6 -0.87 -1.98 -6.27
C PHE A 6 -1.65 -3.28 -6.09
N TYR A 7 -2.99 -3.26 -6.14
CA TYR A 7 -3.77 -4.50 -6.06
C TYR A 7 -3.50 -5.42 -7.25
N PHE A 8 -3.34 -4.89 -8.45
CA PHE A 8 -2.98 -5.68 -9.62
C PHE A 8 -1.61 -6.35 -9.45
N LEU A 9 -0.60 -5.60 -9.01
CA LEU A 9 0.72 -6.15 -8.69
C LEU A 9 0.66 -7.17 -7.55
N HIS A 10 -0.16 -6.93 -6.52
CA HIS A 10 -0.40 -7.87 -5.43
C HIS A 10 -0.93 -9.20 -5.96
N THR A 11 -1.93 -9.16 -6.86
CA THR A 11 -2.46 -10.35 -7.51
C THR A 11 -1.36 -11.08 -8.27
N PHE A 12 -0.52 -10.38 -9.02
CA PHE A 12 0.60 -11.00 -9.76
C PHE A 12 1.67 -11.61 -8.86
N ALA A 13 1.88 -11.04 -7.68
CA ALA A 13 2.81 -11.53 -6.67
C ALA A 13 2.22 -12.67 -5.82
N TYR A 14 0.92 -12.92 -5.91
CA TYR A 14 0.24 -13.91 -5.08
C TYR A 14 0.79 -15.31 -5.36
N GLN A 15 1.06 -16.05 -4.29
CA GLN A 15 1.62 -17.39 -4.40
C GLN A 15 0.66 -18.30 -5.17
N GLY A 16 1.18 -18.96 -6.21
CA GLY A 16 0.40 -19.82 -7.10
C GLY A 16 -0.10 -19.16 -8.38
N MET A 17 0.05 -17.83 -8.56
CA MET A 17 -0.29 -17.18 -9.84
C MET A 17 0.77 -17.38 -10.93
N GLY A 18 2.05 -17.54 -10.55
CA GLY A 18 3.13 -17.89 -11.48
C GLY A 18 3.54 -16.79 -12.47
N ILE A 19 3.13 -15.53 -12.25
CA ILE A 19 3.44 -14.40 -13.16
C ILE A 19 4.75 -13.70 -12.80
N LEU A 20 5.01 -13.48 -11.51
CA LEU A 20 6.24 -12.84 -11.04
C LEU A 20 7.23 -13.89 -10.53
N ASP A 21 8.44 -13.86 -11.09
CA ASP A 21 9.56 -14.64 -10.60
C ASP A 21 9.88 -14.22 -9.15
N GLY A 22 9.81 -15.18 -8.23
CA GLY A 22 9.96 -14.91 -6.80
C GLY A 22 8.69 -14.42 -6.10
N GLY A 23 7.52 -14.50 -6.74
CA GLY A 23 6.22 -14.28 -6.12
C GLY A 23 6.05 -15.16 -4.86
N ASN A 24 5.76 -14.51 -3.73
CA ASN A 24 5.63 -15.18 -2.44
C ASN A 24 4.67 -14.39 -1.53
N ALA A 25 4.24 -15.03 -0.44
CA ALA A 25 3.31 -14.43 0.51
C ALA A 25 3.82 -13.11 1.11
N ASN A 26 5.14 -12.94 1.31
CA ASN A 26 5.71 -11.67 1.78
C ASN A 26 5.56 -10.57 0.74
N LEU A 27 6.01 -10.79 -0.49
CA LEU A 27 5.90 -9.79 -1.57
C LEU A 27 4.43 -9.40 -1.82
N ALA A 28 3.54 -10.39 -1.89
CA ALA A 28 2.12 -10.14 -2.05
C ALA A 28 1.59 -9.27 -0.90
N THR A 29 1.92 -9.60 0.36
CA THR A 29 1.43 -8.83 1.52
C THR A 29 2.07 -7.43 1.64
N GLN A 30 3.29 -7.22 1.16
CA GLN A 30 3.93 -5.90 1.05
C GLN A 30 3.20 -4.98 0.05
N LEU A 31 2.82 -5.50 -1.12
CA LEU A 31 2.06 -4.76 -2.11
C LEU A 31 0.63 -4.47 -1.64
N TRP A 32 0.00 -5.45 -0.99
CA TRP A 32 -1.34 -5.29 -0.41
C TRP A 32 -1.37 -4.20 0.65
N ILE A 33 -0.42 -4.22 1.61
CA ILE A 33 -0.42 -3.23 2.69
C ILE A 33 -0.12 -1.82 2.18
N SER A 34 0.70 -1.71 1.14
CA SER A 34 0.97 -0.45 0.45
C SER A 34 -0.29 0.14 -0.17
N ALA A 35 -1.11 -0.69 -0.85
CA ALA A 35 -2.40 -0.28 -1.40
C ALA A 35 -3.35 0.26 -0.30
N ARG A 36 -3.45 -0.47 0.81
CA ARG A 36 -4.35 -0.13 1.93
C ARG A 36 -3.90 1.13 2.69
N TYR A 37 -2.60 1.34 2.84
CA TYR A 37 -2.08 2.60 3.38
C TYR A 37 -2.39 3.78 2.46
N LEU A 38 -2.22 3.60 1.15
CA LEU A 38 -2.53 4.65 0.19
C LEU A 38 -4.02 5.00 0.23
N GLU A 39 -4.90 4.00 0.21
CA GLU A 39 -6.36 4.16 0.27
C GLU A 39 -6.83 4.83 1.57
N SER A 40 -6.48 4.27 2.72
CA SER A 40 -6.91 4.82 4.02
C SER A 40 -6.42 6.24 4.26
N THR A 41 -5.18 6.55 3.86
CA THR A 41 -4.64 7.92 3.96
C THR A 41 -5.36 8.86 3.00
N SER A 42 -5.65 8.41 1.77
CA SER A 42 -6.37 9.22 0.78
C SER A 42 -7.75 9.60 1.28
N LEU A 43 -8.49 8.66 1.87
CA LEU A 43 -9.83 8.91 2.40
C LEU A 43 -9.80 9.89 3.57
N LEU A 44 -8.88 9.71 4.53
CA LEU A 44 -8.71 10.63 5.65
C LEU A 44 -8.31 12.04 5.18
N MET A 45 -7.41 12.14 4.21
CA MET A 45 -7.02 13.44 3.66
C MET A 45 -8.18 14.09 2.90
N ALA A 46 -8.93 13.32 2.11
CA ALA A 46 -10.09 13.81 1.39
C ALA A 46 -11.15 14.38 2.35
N SER A 47 -11.45 13.69 3.46
CA SER A 47 -12.41 14.19 4.46
C SER A 47 -11.91 15.47 5.13
N LEU A 48 -10.64 15.53 5.54
CA LEU A 48 -10.05 16.72 6.16
C LEU A 48 -10.02 17.94 5.23
N PHE A 49 -9.76 17.74 3.94
CA PHE A 49 -9.77 18.84 2.97
C PHE A 49 -11.19 19.28 2.61
N ALA A 50 -12.12 18.35 2.50
CA ALA A 50 -13.54 18.64 2.28
C ALA A 50 -14.12 19.48 3.44
N LEU A 51 -13.83 19.11 4.68
CA LEU A 51 -14.25 19.87 5.88
C LEU A 51 -13.69 21.30 5.89
N LYS A 52 -12.51 21.51 5.32
CA LYS A 52 -11.85 22.84 5.24
C LYS A 52 -12.19 23.61 3.95
N GLY A 53 -13.04 23.05 3.07
CA GLY A 53 -13.37 23.65 1.77
C GLY A 53 -12.17 23.86 0.85
N ARG A 54 -11.07 23.12 1.03
CA ARG A 54 -9.84 23.30 0.24
C ARG A 54 -9.88 22.43 -1.01
N GLN A 55 -9.69 23.06 -2.16
CA GLN A 55 -9.44 22.34 -3.40
C GLN A 55 -7.95 22.16 -3.63
N ILE A 56 -7.56 20.97 -4.06
CA ILE A 56 -6.17 20.64 -4.37
C ILE A 56 -6.07 20.42 -5.87
N SER A 57 -5.00 20.96 -6.47
CA SER A 57 -4.72 20.75 -7.88
C SER A 57 -4.64 19.26 -8.21
N PRO A 58 -5.40 18.78 -9.22
CA PRO A 58 -5.37 17.37 -9.62
C PRO A 58 -3.98 16.96 -10.12
N TYR A 59 -3.23 17.87 -10.75
CA TYR A 59 -1.85 17.64 -11.19
C TYR A 59 -0.91 17.42 -10.01
N LEU A 60 -1.05 18.21 -8.95
CA LEU A 60 -0.23 18.05 -7.74
C LEU A 60 -0.52 16.70 -7.07
N LEU A 61 -1.80 16.34 -6.91
CA LEU A 61 -2.17 15.05 -6.35
C LEU A 61 -1.57 13.92 -7.19
N PHE A 62 -1.78 13.96 -8.51
CA PHE A 62 -1.26 12.93 -9.42
C PHE A 62 0.26 12.76 -9.27
N THR A 63 1.03 13.85 -9.28
CA THR A 63 2.49 13.81 -9.13
C THR A 63 2.90 13.20 -7.79
N VAL A 64 2.27 13.61 -6.69
CA VAL A 64 2.56 13.06 -5.35
C VAL A 64 2.27 11.57 -5.29
N TYR A 65 1.11 11.13 -5.78
CA TYR A 65 0.75 9.71 -5.80
C TYR A 65 1.67 8.89 -6.72
N LEU A 66 2.08 9.44 -7.86
CA LEU A 66 3.03 8.80 -8.77
C LEU A 66 4.41 8.63 -8.12
N CYS A 67 4.94 9.67 -7.48
CA CYS A 67 6.21 9.59 -6.75
C CYS A 67 6.15 8.57 -5.61
N LEU A 68 5.07 8.57 -4.82
CA LEU A 68 4.86 7.59 -3.75
C LEU A 68 4.81 6.17 -4.31
N PHE A 69 4.09 5.96 -5.41
CA PHE A 69 3.99 4.66 -6.07
C PHE A 69 5.38 4.15 -6.49
N ILE A 70 6.17 4.98 -7.19
CA ILE A 70 7.52 4.62 -7.64
C ILE A 70 8.45 4.34 -6.45
N VAL A 71 8.47 5.20 -5.43
CA VAL A 71 9.34 5.03 -4.25
C VAL A 71 9.03 3.73 -3.52
N VAL A 72 7.75 3.40 -3.34
CA VAL A 72 7.35 2.14 -2.68
C VAL A 72 7.77 0.93 -3.52
N LEU A 73 7.58 0.96 -4.84
CA LEU A 73 8.05 -0.14 -5.70
C LEU A 73 9.57 -0.30 -5.67
N LEU A 74 10.31 0.81 -5.70
CA LEU A 74 11.77 0.80 -5.53
C LEU A 74 12.17 0.18 -4.18
N ALA A 75 11.49 0.56 -3.10
CA ALA A 75 11.74 0.03 -1.76
C ALA A 75 11.49 -1.47 -1.64
N ILE A 76 10.46 -1.99 -2.32
CA ILE A 76 10.08 -3.41 -2.30
C ILE A 76 11.00 -4.24 -3.19
N PHE A 77 11.12 -3.91 -4.48
CA PHE A 77 11.74 -4.79 -5.47
C PHE A 77 13.26 -4.63 -5.58
N TRP A 78 13.75 -3.39 -5.63
CA TRP A 78 15.16 -3.11 -5.93
C TRP A 78 16.00 -2.91 -4.67
N LEU A 79 15.56 -2.00 -3.79
CA LEU A 79 16.29 -1.66 -2.57
C LEU A 79 16.11 -2.70 -1.46
N ARG A 80 15.00 -3.45 -1.48
CA ARG A 80 14.65 -4.47 -0.48
C ARG A 80 14.71 -3.96 0.96
N ILE A 81 14.41 -2.68 1.15
CA ILE A 81 14.36 -2.01 2.47
C ILE A 81 12.95 -2.01 3.07
N PHE A 82 11.94 -2.43 2.29
CA PHE A 82 10.57 -2.50 2.78
C PHE A 82 10.44 -3.55 3.89
N PRO A 83 9.75 -3.26 5.02
CA PRO A 83 9.65 -4.19 6.13
C PRO A 83 9.07 -5.55 5.73
N ILE A 84 9.56 -6.63 6.33
CA ILE A 84 9.01 -7.96 6.13
C ILE A 84 7.60 -7.98 6.72
N THR A 85 6.62 -8.40 5.92
CA THR A 85 5.20 -8.48 6.31
C THR A 85 4.75 -9.91 6.57
N TYR A 86 5.46 -10.91 6.03
CA TYR A 86 5.17 -12.32 6.24
C TYR A 86 6.47 -13.14 6.28
N VAL A 87 6.53 -14.11 7.18
CA VAL A 87 7.62 -15.10 7.27
C VAL A 87 7.01 -16.49 7.12
N GLU A 88 7.52 -17.27 6.17
CA GLU A 88 7.05 -18.62 5.92
C GLU A 88 7.24 -19.51 7.16
N GLY A 89 6.23 -20.31 7.49
CA GLY A 89 6.19 -21.12 8.72
C GLY A 89 5.88 -20.34 10.01
N SER A 90 6.03 -19.01 10.04
CA SER A 90 5.75 -18.18 11.22
C SER A 90 4.52 -17.27 11.07
N GLY A 91 4.07 -16.97 9.85
CA GLY A 91 2.91 -16.12 9.59
C GLY A 91 3.22 -14.63 9.46
N LEU A 92 2.25 -13.77 9.78
CA LEU A 92 2.36 -12.31 9.65
C LEU A 92 3.32 -11.73 10.68
N THR A 93 4.10 -10.72 10.27
CA THR A 93 5.01 -10.03 11.20
C THR A 93 4.28 -9.02 12.09
N ARG A 94 4.93 -8.61 13.18
CA ARG A 94 4.41 -7.53 14.05
C ARG A 94 4.18 -6.23 13.27
N PHE A 95 5.09 -5.89 12.36
CA PHE A 95 4.93 -4.73 11.49
C PHE A 95 3.61 -4.79 10.71
N LYS A 96 3.33 -5.93 10.09
CA LYS A 96 2.13 -6.16 9.30
C LYS A 96 0.87 -6.03 10.15
N VAL A 97 0.82 -6.70 11.31
CA VAL A 97 -0.34 -6.66 12.20
C VAL A 97 -0.60 -5.26 12.76
N SER A 98 0.42 -4.59 13.29
CA SER A 98 0.29 -3.22 13.82
C SER A 98 -0.17 -2.23 12.74
N SER A 99 0.30 -2.41 11.51
CA SER A 99 -0.11 -1.60 10.38
C SER A 99 -1.59 -1.76 10.04
N GLU A 100 -2.12 -2.98 10.10
CA GLU A 100 -3.55 -3.25 9.85
C GLU A 100 -4.45 -2.59 10.90
N PHE A 101 -4.03 -2.55 12.18
CA PHE A 101 -4.77 -1.79 13.20
C PHE A 101 -4.77 -0.28 12.91
N ILE A 102 -3.63 0.29 12.52
CA ILE A 102 -3.54 1.72 12.15
C ILE A 102 -4.45 2.03 10.96
N ILE A 103 -4.44 1.17 9.94
CA ILE A 103 -5.28 1.32 8.74
C ILE A 103 -6.76 1.24 9.12
N SER A 104 -7.16 0.23 9.90
CA SER A 104 -8.54 0.08 10.38
C SER A 104 -9.01 1.27 11.21
N ALA A 105 -8.17 1.81 12.08
CA ALA A 105 -8.48 3.00 12.85
C ALA A 105 -8.75 4.23 11.96
N ARG A 106 -8.05 4.38 10.83
CA ARG A 106 -8.31 5.47 9.87
C ARG A 106 -9.66 5.32 9.18
N TYR A 107 -10.11 4.10 8.90
CA TYR A 107 -11.44 3.89 8.35
C TYR A 107 -12.55 4.19 9.36
N LEU A 108 -12.32 4.00 10.68
CA LEU A 108 -13.31 4.32 11.71
C LEU A 108 -13.55 5.82 11.93
N VAL A 109 -12.61 6.67 11.49
CA VAL A 109 -12.79 8.13 11.52
C VAL A 109 -13.72 8.59 10.39
N TYR A 110 -14.11 7.69 9.49
CA TYR A 110 -15.10 7.87 8.43
C TYR A 110 -16.39 7.12 8.77
#